data_AF-A0A9W6CH08-F1
#
_entry.id   AF-A0A9W6CH08-F1
#
_cell.length_a   1.000
_cell.length_b   1.000
_cell.length_c   1.000
_cell.angle_alpha   90.00
_cell.angle_beta   90.00
_cell.angle_gamma   90.00
#
_symmetry.space_group_name_H-M   'P 1'
#
loop_
_entity.id
_entity.type
_entity.pdbx_description
1 polymer ?
#
loop_
_entity_poly.entity_id
_entity_poly.type
_entity_poly.pdbx_seq_one_letter_code
_entity_poly.pdbx_strand_id
1 'polypeptide(L)'
;MRAVTGAGAAPSIRGVRAVAVLSSLIAIAGCGSVESLGSKIDPIWGVSTSPRVIAEGEQVPRGGGSYKVGKPYTIGGRTYVPAENPNYMAEGTASWYGKDFHGRKTANGEIFDMGSISAAHKTLPMPSYVRVTNLSNDRSIVVRINNRGPYVGDRLIDVSYKTAELLGFAQRGMTKVRVEYLGRAPLDDDDDIKLASTLRTDGRPADLIEGSPVRVASAKPFVPEGPPLRRVAASAPPSDEAPVPPSRPYDLGQTSGSGQVVASAGWSQGAAPVSGLGFAGVPGER
;
A
#
# COMPACT_ATOMS: atom_id res chain seq x y z
N MET A 1 72.86 -38.71 -52.79
CA MET A 1 73.16 -37.35 -53.26
C MET A 1 72.93 -36.39 -52.10
N ARG A 2 73.98 -35.63 -51.73
CA ARG A 2 74.04 -34.38 -50.92
C ARG A 2 73.26 -34.35 -49.58
N ALA A 3 73.94 -34.42 -48.43
CA ALA A 3 74.65 -33.34 -47.72
C ALA A 3 73.65 -32.31 -47.15
N VAL A 4 73.71 -31.85 -45.90
CA VAL A 4 74.81 -31.08 -45.27
C VAL A 4 74.50 -30.94 -43.75
N THR A 5 75.59 -30.99 -42.98
CA THR A 5 75.92 -30.48 -41.62
C THR A 5 75.01 -29.39 -41.02
N GLY A 6 74.93 -29.12 -39.72
CA GLY A 6 75.82 -29.36 -38.59
C GLY A 6 75.70 -28.19 -37.59
N ALA A 7 76.14 -28.45 -36.36
CA ALA A 7 75.97 -27.72 -35.10
C ALA A 7 76.36 -26.22 -35.01
N GLY A 8 75.83 -25.58 -33.95
CA GLY A 8 76.34 -24.36 -33.28
C GLY A 8 75.18 -23.52 -32.72
N ALA A 9 75.19 -22.87 -31.56
CA ALA A 9 76.16 -22.71 -30.48
C ALA A 9 75.47 -22.00 -29.27
N ALA A 10 76.01 -22.26 -28.07
CA ALA A 10 76.13 -21.45 -26.84
C ALA A 10 74.92 -20.76 -26.13
N PRO A 11 74.92 -20.72 -24.77
CA PRO A 11 73.91 -20.04 -23.95
C PRO A 11 74.37 -18.70 -23.32
N SER A 12 73.41 -18.05 -22.67
CA SER A 12 73.52 -17.01 -21.61
C SER A 12 73.46 -15.54 -22.04
N ILE A 13 72.43 -14.83 -21.54
CA ILE A 13 72.53 -13.46 -21.00
C ILE A 13 71.58 -13.36 -19.80
N ARG A 14 72.14 -12.94 -18.66
CA ARG A 14 71.44 -12.55 -17.43
C ARG A 14 70.89 -11.12 -17.54
N GLY A 15 69.72 -10.86 -16.95
CA GLY A 15 69.23 -9.51 -16.62
C GLY A 15 68.00 -9.64 -15.72
N VAL A 16 68.08 -9.65 -14.39
CA VAL A 16 68.35 -8.56 -13.43
C VAL A 16 67.16 -7.59 -13.28
N ARG A 17 66.66 -7.53 -12.03
CA ARG A 17 65.83 -6.51 -11.34
C ARG A 17 64.32 -6.53 -11.65
N ALA A 18 63.49 -7.01 -10.72
CA ALA A 18 63.02 -6.30 -9.53
C ALA A 18 62.34 -4.96 -9.88
N VAL A 19 61.02 -5.00 -10.05
CA VAL A 19 60.15 -3.84 -9.88
C VAL A 19 59.16 -4.19 -8.78
N ALA A 20 59.43 -3.62 -7.61
CA ALA A 20 58.54 -3.59 -6.47
C ALA A 20 57.36 -2.65 -6.75
N VAL A 21 56.18 -3.09 -6.32
CA VAL A 21 55.15 -2.29 -5.62
C VAL A 21 54.92 -0.87 -6.15
N LEU A 22 53.87 -0.71 -6.96
CA LEU A 22 53.03 0.49 -6.91
C LEU A 22 51.60 0.07 -6.55
N SER A 23 51.42 -0.21 -5.27
CA SER A 23 50.12 -0.18 -4.60
C SER A 23 49.65 1.27 -4.53
N SER A 24 48.55 1.62 -5.23
CA SER A 24 47.51 2.56 -4.74
C SER A 24 46.42 2.80 -5.79
N LEU A 25 45.18 2.47 -5.41
CA LEU A 25 43.92 3.14 -5.77
C LEU A 25 43.38 3.01 -7.20
N ILE A 26 42.65 1.93 -7.49
CA ILE A 26 41.38 2.01 -8.25
C ILE A 26 40.32 1.14 -7.58
N ALA A 27 39.40 1.86 -6.92
CA ALA A 27 37.98 1.63 -6.77
C ALA A 27 37.46 0.18 -6.65
N ILE A 28 37.11 -0.15 -5.41
CA ILE A 28 35.99 -0.99 -4.95
C ILE A 28 35.01 -1.32 -6.09
N ALA A 29 35.23 -2.47 -6.74
CA ALA A 29 34.13 -3.16 -7.40
C ALA A 29 33.20 -3.62 -6.27
N GLY A 30 32.17 -2.83 -6.01
CA GLY A 30 31.07 -3.25 -5.17
C GLY A 30 30.47 -4.49 -5.79
N CYS A 31 30.83 -5.66 -5.26
CA CYS A 31 29.97 -6.82 -5.28
C CYS A 31 28.72 -6.47 -4.46
N GLY A 32 27.84 -5.65 -5.03
CA GLY A 32 26.45 -5.68 -4.69
C GLY A 32 25.99 -7.07 -5.07
N SER A 33 25.89 -7.96 -4.09
CA SER A 33 25.08 -9.15 -4.21
C SER A 33 23.70 -8.67 -4.63
N VAL A 34 23.40 -8.78 -5.91
CA VAL A 34 22.03 -8.85 -6.39
C VAL A 34 21.46 -10.08 -5.72
N GLU A 35 20.86 -9.89 -4.54
CA GLU A 35 19.99 -10.90 -3.96
C GLU A 35 18.96 -11.18 -5.05
N SER A 36 19.10 -12.35 -5.66
CA SER A 36 18.13 -12.88 -6.59
C SER A 36 16.75 -12.70 -5.95
N LEU A 37 15.92 -11.83 -6.55
CA LEU A 37 14.49 -11.67 -6.26
C LEU A 37 13.72 -12.93 -6.71
N GLY A 38 14.27 -14.11 -6.40
CA GLY A 38 13.66 -15.41 -6.62
C GLY A 38 12.57 -15.58 -5.58
N SER A 39 11.33 -15.44 -6.03
CA SER A 39 10.16 -15.73 -5.23
C SER A 39 10.25 -17.18 -4.73
N LYS A 40 10.58 -17.38 -3.45
CA LYS A 40 10.65 -18.72 -2.85
C LYS A 40 9.28 -19.38 -3.00
N ILE A 41 9.24 -20.57 -3.58
CA ILE A 41 8.02 -21.38 -3.66
C ILE A 41 7.62 -21.74 -2.23
N ASP A 42 6.38 -21.44 -1.87
CA ASP A 42 5.87 -21.76 -0.54
C ASP A 42 5.71 -23.30 -0.41
N PRO A 43 6.31 -23.94 0.60
CA PRO A 43 6.25 -25.40 0.75
C PRO A 43 4.84 -25.92 1.07
N ILE A 44 3.95 -25.09 1.62
CA ILE A 44 2.56 -25.45 1.93
C ILE A 44 1.70 -25.31 0.67
N TRP A 45 1.89 -24.24 -0.10
CA TRP A 45 0.98 -23.90 -1.20
C TRP A 45 1.48 -24.32 -2.59
N GLY A 46 2.77 -24.61 -2.73
CA GLY A 46 3.39 -24.99 -4.02
C GLY A 46 3.44 -23.85 -5.03
N VAL A 47 3.17 -22.61 -4.60
CA VAL A 47 3.20 -21.40 -5.43
C VAL A 47 4.02 -20.32 -4.74
N SER A 48 4.61 -19.43 -5.53
CA SER A 48 5.37 -18.31 -4.97
C SER A 48 4.46 -17.14 -4.58
N THR A 49 4.93 -16.32 -3.64
CA THR A 49 4.22 -15.09 -3.28
C THR A 49 4.37 -14.05 -4.39
N SER A 50 3.29 -13.30 -4.66
CA SER A 50 3.31 -12.25 -5.68
C SER A 50 4.29 -11.14 -5.32
N PRO A 51 4.90 -10.46 -6.31
CA PRO A 51 5.87 -9.40 -6.03
C PRO A 51 5.21 -8.23 -5.29
N ARG A 52 5.96 -7.67 -4.31
CA ARG A 52 5.65 -6.36 -3.71
C ARG A 52 6.16 -5.28 -4.66
N VAL A 53 5.27 -4.36 -5.04
CA VAL A 53 5.53 -3.30 -6.01
C VAL A 53 5.34 -1.89 -5.44
N ILE A 54 4.82 -1.79 -4.22
CA ILE A 54 4.68 -0.53 -3.46
C ILE A 54 5.38 -0.71 -2.11
N ALA A 55 6.14 0.29 -1.66
CA ALA A 55 6.82 0.26 -0.38
C ALA A 55 5.83 0.49 0.78
N GLU A 56 6.25 0.17 2.01
CA GLU A 56 5.42 0.47 3.18
C GLU A 56 5.30 1.98 3.37
N GLY A 57 4.07 2.47 3.53
CA GLY A 57 3.76 3.90 3.71
C GLY A 57 3.52 4.69 2.41
N GLU A 58 3.77 4.10 1.25
CA GLU A 58 3.41 4.71 -0.04
C GLU A 58 1.92 4.51 -0.34
N GLN A 59 1.33 5.49 -1.05
CA GLN A 59 -0.04 5.37 -1.51
C GLN A 59 -0.15 4.29 -2.59
N VAL A 60 -1.05 3.33 -2.38
CA VAL A 60 -1.32 2.28 -3.37
C VAL A 60 -2.19 2.84 -4.50
N PRO A 61 -1.73 2.85 -5.77
CA PRO A 61 -2.57 3.29 -6.87
C PRO A 61 -3.71 2.30 -7.11
N ARG A 62 -4.89 2.82 -7.43
CA ARG A 62 -6.11 2.04 -7.72
C ARG A 62 -6.17 1.65 -9.20
N GLY A 63 -6.90 0.57 -9.48
CA GLY A 63 -7.03 0.02 -10.83
C GLY A 63 -5.80 -0.78 -11.31
N GLY A 64 -5.62 -0.84 -12.63
CA GLY A 64 -4.51 -1.56 -13.27
C GLY A 64 -4.65 -3.09 -13.26
N GLY A 65 -5.84 -3.59 -12.93
CA GLY A 65 -6.21 -4.99 -13.05
C GLY A 65 -6.77 -5.35 -14.42
N SER A 66 -7.07 -6.64 -14.60
CA SER A 66 -7.75 -7.16 -15.78
C SER A 66 -8.96 -7.99 -15.37
N TYR A 67 -10.01 -7.94 -16.20
CA TYR A 67 -11.15 -8.82 -15.98
C TYR A 67 -10.77 -10.26 -16.27
N LYS A 68 -11.09 -11.18 -15.35
CA LYS A 68 -11.00 -12.61 -15.57
C LYS A 68 -11.91 -13.42 -14.66
N VAL A 69 -12.54 -14.44 -15.26
CA VAL A 69 -13.01 -15.63 -14.53
C VAL A 69 -11.79 -16.47 -14.16
N GLY A 70 -10.90 -16.71 -15.12
CA GLY A 70 -9.67 -17.47 -14.94
C GLY A 70 -9.84 -18.95 -15.24
N LYS A 71 -8.71 -19.63 -15.50
CA LYS A 71 -8.66 -21.07 -15.75
C LYS A 71 -8.74 -21.84 -14.42
N PRO A 72 -9.15 -23.12 -14.43
CA PRO A 72 -8.97 -24.00 -13.28
C PRO A 72 -7.52 -23.98 -12.77
N TYR A 73 -7.34 -24.04 -11.47
CA TYR A 73 -6.02 -23.96 -10.84
C TYR A 73 -5.95 -24.79 -9.56
N THR A 74 -4.76 -25.24 -9.19
CA THR A 74 -4.54 -26.13 -8.04
C THR A 74 -3.62 -25.48 -7.03
N ILE A 75 -4.05 -25.45 -5.76
CA ILE A 75 -3.25 -24.96 -4.62
C ILE A 75 -3.34 -26.00 -3.51
N GLY A 76 -2.19 -26.41 -2.96
CA GLY A 76 -2.14 -27.40 -1.87
C GLY A 76 -2.89 -28.71 -2.19
N GLY A 77 -2.81 -29.18 -3.44
CA GLY A 77 -3.49 -30.41 -3.91
C GLY A 77 -5.00 -30.28 -4.17
N ARG A 78 -5.62 -29.11 -3.92
CA ARG A 78 -7.04 -28.87 -4.19
C ARG A 78 -7.23 -28.07 -5.47
N THR A 79 -8.09 -28.56 -6.36
CA THR A 79 -8.42 -27.89 -7.63
C THR A 79 -9.63 -26.97 -7.44
N TYR A 80 -9.49 -25.72 -7.88
CA TYR A 80 -10.55 -24.71 -7.89
C TYR A 80 -10.91 -24.39 -9.33
N VAL A 81 -12.21 -24.30 -9.60
CA VAL A 81 -12.76 -23.99 -10.93
C VAL A 81 -13.51 -22.66 -10.84
N PRO A 82 -12.88 -21.54 -11.22
CA PRO A 82 -13.58 -20.27 -11.32
C PRO A 82 -14.72 -20.32 -12.35
N ALA A 83 -15.83 -19.67 -12.03
CA ALA A 83 -17.01 -19.62 -12.89
C ALA A 83 -17.79 -18.33 -12.64
N GLU A 84 -18.50 -17.86 -13.66
CA GLU A 84 -19.54 -16.86 -13.47
C GLU A 84 -20.77 -17.54 -12.86
N ASN A 85 -21.30 -16.96 -11.79
CA ASN A 85 -22.57 -17.38 -11.21
C ASN A 85 -23.30 -16.11 -10.73
N PRO A 86 -24.22 -15.58 -11.55
CA PRO A 86 -24.97 -14.37 -11.20
C PRO A 86 -25.81 -14.51 -9.92
N ASN A 87 -26.18 -15.75 -9.55
CA ASN A 87 -26.99 -16.06 -8.38
C ASN A 87 -26.14 -16.63 -7.23
N TYR A 88 -24.83 -16.35 -7.22
CA TYR A 88 -23.94 -16.88 -6.20
C TYR A 88 -24.33 -16.35 -4.82
N MET A 89 -24.66 -17.27 -3.92
CA MET A 89 -24.87 -17.02 -2.51
C MET A 89 -24.28 -18.19 -1.71
N ALA A 90 -23.44 -17.90 -0.73
CA ALA A 90 -22.85 -18.91 0.14
C ALA A 90 -22.64 -18.38 1.55
N GLU A 91 -22.75 -19.26 2.54
CA GLU A 91 -22.35 -18.99 3.91
C GLU A 91 -21.09 -19.76 4.27
N GLY A 92 -20.23 -19.16 5.08
CA GLY A 92 -18.98 -19.78 5.47
C GLY A 92 -18.13 -18.91 6.38
N THR A 93 -16.91 -19.35 6.64
CA THR A 93 -15.98 -18.63 7.52
C THR A 93 -15.27 -17.54 6.72
N ALA A 94 -15.33 -16.29 7.19
CA ALA A 94 -14.46 -15.22 6.74
C ALA A 94 -13.22 -15.11 7.63
N SER A 95 -12.10 -14.71 7.03
CA SER A 95 -10.97 -14.12 7.76
C SER A 95 -10.51 -12.83 7.08
N TRP A 96 -9.33 -12.32 7.42
CA TRP A 96 -8.76 -11.16 6.75
C TRP A 96 -7.25 -11.29 6.54
N TYR A 97 -6.74 -10.62 5.50
CA TYR A 97 -5.31 -10.50 5.21
C TYR A 97 -4.84 -9.05 5.39
N GLY A 98 -3.61 -8.91 5.89
CA GLY A 98 -3.07 -7.63 6.37
C GLY A 98 -1.74 -7.24 5.73
N LYS A 99 -0.87 -6.64 6.55
CA LYS A 99 0.40 -5.99 6.14
C LYS A 99 1.32 -6.82 5.24
N ASP A 100 1.37 -8.14 5.42
CA ASP A 100 2.31 -9.00 4.68
C ASP A 100 2.03 -8.98 3.16
N PHE A 101 0.75 -8.77 2.81
CA PHE A 101 0.29 -8.68 1.42
C PHE A 101 0.24 -7.26 0.89
N HIS A 102 0.29 -6.25 1.77
CA HIS A 102 0.16 -4.84 1.37
C HIS A 102 1.23 -4.48 0.33
N GLY A 103 0.80 -3.75 -0.70
CA GLY A 103 1.66 -3.35 -1.82
C GLY A 103 2.01 -4.48 -2.80
N ARG A 104 1.48 -5.70 -2.63
CA ARG A 104 1.70 -6.81 -3.58
C ARG A 104 0.65 -6.87 -4.67
N LYS A 105 1.03 -7.45 -5.82
CA LYS A 105 0.07 -7.75 -6.88
C LYS A 105 -0.95 -8.79 -6.43
N THR A 106 -2.22 -8.51 -6.67
CA THR A 106 -3.34 -9.44 -6.52
C THR A 106 -3.44 -10.36 -7.73
N ALA A 107 -4.29 -11.38 -7.64
CA ALA A 107 -4.52 -12.30 -8.73
C ALA A 107 -4.98 -11.60 -10.02
N ASN A 108 -5.80 -10.54 -9.98
CA ASN A 108 -6.25 -9.85 -11.19
C ASN A 108 -5.29 -8.78 -11.74
N GLY A 109 -4.21 -8.47 -11.01
CA GLY A 109 -3.20 -7.49 -11.41
C GLY A 109 -3.29 -6.14 -10.69
N GLU A 110 -4.38 -5.88 -9.95
CA GLU A 110 -4.45 -4.74 -9.01
C GLU A 110 -3.40 -4.89 -7.91
N ILE A 111 -3.11 -3.80 -7.21
CA ILE A 111 -2.22 -3.82 -6.04
C ILE A 111 -3.08 -3.91 -4.79
N PHE A 112 -2.76 -4.86 -3.90
CA PHE A 112 -3.50 -5.01 -2.66
C PHE A 112 -3.19 -3.87 -1.70
N ASP A 113 -4.26 -3.27 -1.19
CA ASP A 113 -4.22 -2.31 -0.11
C ASP A 113 -5.07 -2.81 1.07
N MET A 114 -4.47 -2.91 2.25
CA MET A 114 -5.18 -3.36 3.46
C MET A 114 -6.21 -2.33 3.96
N GLY A 115 -6.07 -1.06 3.54
CA GLY A 115 -7.01 0.03 3.79
C GLY A 115 -8.21 0.07 2.82
N SER A 116 -8.15 -0.66 1.70
CA SER A 116 -9.23 -0.69 0.69
C SER A 116 -10.43 -1.52 1.13
N ILE A 117 -11.58 -1.35 0.46
CA ILE A 117 -12.77 -2.20 0.66
C ILE A 117 -12.76 -3.37 -0.34
N SER A 118 -11.88 -4.34 -0.10
CA SER A 118 -11.62 -5.46 -1.00
C SER A 118 -11.59 -6.83 -0.31
N ALA A 119 -11.64 -7.89 -1.11
CA ALA A 119 -11.59 -9.27 -0.65
C ALA A 119 -11.02 -10.24 -1.70
N ALA A 120 -10.64 -11.43 -1.21
CA ALA A 120 -10.18 -12.57 -1.98
C ALA A 120 -11.24 -13.68 -1.97
N HIS A 121 -11.55 -14.22 -3.16
CA HIS A 121 -12.45 -15.36 -3.31
C HIS A 121 -11.90 -16.41 -4.29
N LYS A 122 -12.20 -17.69 -4.02
CA LYS A 122 -11.63 -18.84 -4.75
C LYS A 122 -12.07 -18.87 -6.22
N THR A 123 -13.34 -18.61 -6.50
CA THR A 123 -13.93 -18.95 -7.81
C THR A 123 -14.73 -17.84 -8.48
N LEU A 124 -14.97 -16.72 -7.81
CA LEU A 124 -15.76 -15.63 -8.40
C LEU A 124 -14.95 -14.87 -9.47
N PRO A 125 -15.61 -14.31 -10.50
CA PRO A 125 -14.96 -13.46 -11.48
C PRO A 125 -14.36 -12.22 -10.80
N MET A 126 -13.27 -11.70 -11.36
CA MET A 126 -12.60 -10.51 -10.84
C MET A 126 -12.36 -9.49 -11.97
N PRO A 127 -12.48 -8.18 -11.70
CA PRO A 127 -13.05 -7.64 -10.49
C PRO A 127 -14.59 -7.82 -10.45
N SER A 128 -15.14 -8.04 -9.26
CA SER A 128 -16.59 -8.10 -9.05
C SER A 128 -16.99 -7.52 -7.70
N TYR A 129 -18.27 -7.22 -7.53
CA TYR A 129 -18.83 -6.81 -6.26
C TYR A 129 -19.59 -7.95 -5.60
N VAL A 130 -19.38 -8.08 -4.29
CA VAL A 130 -20.18 -8.98 -3.45
C VAL A 130 -20.64 -8.24 -2.20
N ARG A 131 -21.83 -8.54 -1.72
CA ARG A 131 -22.28 -8.21 -0.37
C ARG A 131 -21.70 -9.23 0.59
N VAL A 132 -21.07 -8.76 1.66
CA VAL A 132 -20.62 -9.59 2.78
C VAL A 132 -21.41 -9.19 4.01
N THR A 133 -22.13 -10.14 4.59
CA THR A 133 -22.91 -9.95 5.81
C THR A 133 -22.29 -10.78 6.93
N ASN A 134 -21.86 -10.15 8.02
CA ASN A 134 -21.38 -10.82 9.21
C ASN A 134 -22.58 -11.33 10.03
N LEU A 135 -22.73 -12.65 10.07
CA LEU A 135 -23.87 -13.32 10.69
C LEU A 135 -23.87 -13.26 12.23
N SER A 136 -22.79 -12.76 12.84
CA SER A 136 -22.70 -12.61 14.29
C SER A 136 -23.22 -11.26 14.81
N ASN A 137 -23.37 -10.26 13.94
CA ASN A 137 -23.76 -8.90 14.34
C ASN A 137 -24.62 -8.18 13.29
N ASP A 138 -25.06 -8.89 12.26
CA ASP A 138 -25.88 -8.42 11.13
C ASP A 138 -25.33 -7.19 10.38
N ARG A 139 -24.03 -6.89 10.53
CA ARG A 139 -23.38 -5.86 9.74
C ARG A 139 -23.14 -6.36 8.33
N SER A 140 -23.38 -5.52 7.34
CA SER A 140 -23.10 -5.87 5.95
C SER A 140 -22.43 -4.72 5.20
N ILE A 141 -21.63 -5.07 4.20
CA ILE A 141 -20.92 -4.12 3.34
C ILE A 141 -20.72 -4.74 1.96
N VAL A 142 -20.75 -3.92 0.91
CA VAL A 142 -20.34 -4.35 -0.43
C VAL A 142 -18.83 -4.21 -0.58
N VAL A 143 -18.18 -5.24 -1.12
CA VAL A 143 -16.72 -5.30 -1.29
C VAL A 143 -16.33 -5.69 -2.70
N ARG A 144 -15.14 -5.27 -3.11
CA ARG A 144 -14.52 -5.64 -4.39
C ARG A 144 -13.76 -6.96 -4.28
N ILE A 145 -14.10 -7.96 -5.09
CA ILE A 145 -13.26 -9.16 -5.26
C ILE A 145 -12.20 -8.87 -6.33
N ASN A 146 -10.93 -8.85 -5.94
CA ASN A 146 -9.81 -8.67 -6.87
C ASN A 146 -8.71 -9.73 -6.73
N ASN A 147 -8.82 -10.61 -5.74
CA ASN A 147 -7.82 -11.63 -5.47
C ASN A 147 -8.38 -13.07 -5.35
N ARG A 148 -7.48 -14.05 -5.44
CA ARG A 148 -7.77 -15.48 -5.25
C ARG A 148 -7.36 -15.94 -3.85
N GLY A 149 -8.03 -16.99 -3.37
CA GLY A 149 -7.94 -17.48 -1.99
C GLY A 149 -9.28 -17.29 -1.27
N PRO A 150 -9.38 -17.56 0.04
CA PRO A 150 -8.38 -18.19 0.92
C PRO A 150 -8.02 -19.63 0.52
N TYR A 151 -6.86 -20.10 0.96
CA TYR A 151 -6.45 -21.52 0.82
C TYR A 151 -6.33 -22.25 2.16
N VAL A 152 -6.34 -21.52 3.27
CA VAL A 152 -6.30 -22.09 4.62
C VAL A 152 -7.68 -22.67 4.97
N GLY A 153 -7.72 -23.96 5.30
CA GLY A 153 -8.91 -24.64 5.79
C GLY A 153 -10.06 -24.65 4.78
N ASP A 154 -11.26 -24.39 5.28
CA ASP A 154 -12.54 -24.32 4.55
C ASP A 154 -13.07 -22.88 4.42
N ARG A 155 -12.23 -21.87 4.71
CA ARG A 155 -12.63 -20.46 4.66
C ARG A 155 -13.25 -20.11 3.30
N LEU A 156 -14.31 -19.32 3.35
CA LEU A 156 -15.08 -18.92 2.17
C LEU A 156 -14.43 -17.72 1.50
N ILE A 157 -14.10 -16.70 2.29
CA ILE A 157 -13.63 -15.40 1.83
C ILE A 157 -12.57 -14.88 2.80
N ASP A 158 -11.54 -14.21 2.30
CA ASP A 158 -10.73 -13.35 3.15
C ASP A 158 -10.97 -11.91 2.71
N VAL A 159 -11.14 -10.99 3.66
CA VAL A 159 -11.35 -9.57 3.36
C VAL A 159 -10.11 -8.74 3.71
N SER A 160 -10.05 -7.50 3.26
CA SER A 160 -9.02 -6.55 3.73
C SER A 160 -9.18 -6.26 5.23
N TYR A 161 -8.11 -5.81 5.88
CA TYR A 161 -8.18 -5.39 7.28
C TYR A 161 -9.26 -4.34 7.51
N LYS A 162 -9.34 -3.31 6.65
CA LYS A 162 -10.36 -2.26 6.77
C LYS A 162 -11.78 -2.81 6.69
N THR A 163 -12.03 -3.75 5.79
CA THR A 163 -13.33 -4.40 5.66
C THR A 163 -13.68 -5.20 6.93
N ALA A 164 -12.71 -5.90 7.52
CA ALA A 164 -12.91 -6.64 8.77
C ALA A 164 -13.16 -5.71 9.97
N GLU A 165 -12.56 -4.52 10.01
CA GLU A 165 -12.86 -3.49 11.01
C GLU A 165 -14.31 -3.03 10.89
N LEU A 166 -14.77 -2.68 9.68
CA LEU A 166 -16.12 -2.19 9.44
C LEU A 166 -17.19 -3.26 9.76
N LEU A 167 -16.93 -4.51 9.36
CA LEU A 167 -17.77 -5.67 9.70
C LEU A 167 -17.67 -6.10 11.17
N GLY A 168 -16.75 -5.52 11.95
CA GLY A 168 -16.66 -5.73 13.39
C GLY A 168 -16.09 -7.08 13.80
N PHE A 169 -15.15 -7.66 13.04
CA PHE A 169 -14.49 -8.91 13.41
C PHE A 169 -12.96 -8.90 13.32
N ALA A 170 -12.34 -7.75 13.00
CA ALA A 170 -10.88 -7.63 12.89
C ALA A 170 -10.12 -8.21 14.11
N GLN A 171 -10.53 -7.84 15.34
CA GLN A 171 -9.90 -8.32 16.57
C GLN A 171 -10.11 -9.82 16.83
N ARG A 172 -11.26 -10.38 16.40
CA ARG A 172 -11.55 -11.82 16.52
C ARG A 172 -10.79 -12.65 15.49
N GLY A 173 -10.34 -12.03 14.39
CA GLY A 173 -9.65 -12.67 13.29
C GLY A 173 -10.57 -13.38 12.30
N MET A 174 -11.63 -14.03 12.78
CA MET A 174 -12.59 -14.79 11.95
C MET A 174 -14.03 -14.60 12.40
N THR A 175 -14.97 -14.79 11.47
CA THR A 175 -16.42 -14.81 11.76
C THR A 175 -17.16 -15.65 10.71
N LYS A 176 -18.44 -15.97 10.97
CA LYS A 176 -19.33 -16.53 9.95
C LYS A 176 -19.94 -15.40 9.13
N VAL A 177 -19.95 -15.56 7.82
CA VAL A 177 -20.50 -14.59 6.87
C VAL A 177 -21.41 -15.25 5.85
N ARG A 178 -22.31 -14.45 5.28
CA ARG A 178 -22.97 -14.70 4.01
C ARG A 178 -22.32 -13.83 2.93
N VAL A 179 -22.05 -14.40 1.77
CA VAL A 179 -21.48 -13.73 0.59
C VAL A 179 -22.47 -13.86 -0.55
N GLU A 180 -22.88 -12.73 -1.14
CA GLU A 180 -23.82 -12.65 -2.26
C GLU A 180 -23.20 -11.86 -3.42
N TYR A 181 -23.26 -12.40 -4.63
CA TYR A 181 -22.73 -11.72 -5.82
C TYR A 181 -23.68 -10.61 -6.29
N LEU A 182 -23.14 -9.43 -6.58
CA LEU A 182 -23.91 -8.26 -7.03
C LEU A 182 -23.62 -7.85 -8.48
N GLY A 183 -22.55 -8.36 -9.08
CA GLY A 183 -22.20 -8.03 -10.47
C GLY A 183 -20.71 -7.78 -10.69
N ARG A 184 -20.37 -7.43 -11.93
CA ARG A 184 -19.01 -7.03 -12.30
C ARG A 184 -18.70 -5.65 -11.72
N ALA A 185 -17.45 -5.46 -11.32
CA ALA A 185 -16.96 -4.16 -10.89
C ALA A 185 -16.20 -3.48 -12.05
N PRO A 186 -16.20 -2.14 -12.16
CA PRO A 186 -15.36 -1.41 -13.10
C PRO A 186 -13.87 -1.68 -12.87
N LEU A 187 -13.06 -1.62 -13.93
CA LEU A 187 -11.62 -1.93 -13.86
C LEU A 187 -10.78 -0.80 -13.25
N ASP A 188 -11.08 0.44 -13.60
CA ASP A 188 -10.24 1.62 -13.30
C ASP A 188 -10.92 2.63 -12.36
N ASP A 189 -11.79 2.14 -11.47
CA ASP A 189 -12.50 2.98 -10.51
C ASP A 189 -11.80 2.97 -9.14
N ASP A 190 -11.95 4.07 -8.40
CA ASP A 190 -11.57 4.15 -6.99
C ASP A 190 -12.83 4.04 -6.14
N ASP A 191 -13.23 2.79 -5.95
CA ASP A 191 -14.52 2.42 -5.39
C ASP A 191 -14.56 2.59 -3.87
N ASP A 192 -13.46 2.88 -3.18
CA ASP A 192 -13.36 2.69 -1.73
C ASP A 192 -14.35 3.54 -0.95
N ILE A 193 -14.47 4.83 -1.29
CA ILE A 193 -15.43 5.73 -0.64
C ILE A 193 -16.86 5.27 -0.91
N LYS A 194 -17.14 4.85 -2.15
CA LYS A 194 -18.45 4.33 -2.55
C LYS A 194 -18.78 3.05 -1.78
N LEU A 195 -17.88 2.09 -1.73
CA LEU A 195 -18.07 0.81 -1.06
C LEU A 195 -18.16 0.97 0.47
N ALA A 196 -17.32 1.80 1.07
CA ALA A 196 -17.40 2.12 2.50
C ALA A 196 -18.75 2.74 2.86
N SER A 197 -19.32 3.58 1.98
CA SER A 197 -20.65 4.18 2.20
C SER A 197 -21.80 3.17 2.17
N THR A 198 -21.58 1.95 1.67
CA THR A 198 -22.60 0.89 1.66
C THR A 198 -22.77 0.19 3.02
N LEU A 199 -21.86 0.44 3.98
CA LEU A 199 -21.91 -0.20 5.30
C LEU A 199 -23.29 -0.03 5.95
N ARG A 200 -23.85 -1.16 6.37
CA ARG A 200 -25.07 -1.23 7.18
C ARG A 200 -24.77 -1.89 8.52
N THR A 201 -25.31 -1.29 9.57
CA THR A 201 -25.22 -1.79 10.96
C THR A 201 -26.59 -1.93 11.61
N ASP A 202 -27.66 -1.73 10.84
CA ASP A 202 -29.07 -1.77 11.24
C ASP A 202 -29.73 -3.13 10.89
N GLY A 203 -28.93 -4.12 10.47
CA GLY A 203 -29.39 -5.43 10.02
C GLY A 203 -29.97 -5.46 8.60
N ARG A 204 -30.06 -4.32 7.91
CA ARG A 204 -30.45 -4.29 6.50
C ARG A 204 -29.26 -4.73 5.62
N PRO A 205 -29.51 -5.41 4.50
CA PRO A 205 -28.45 -5.76 3.56
C PRO A 205 -27.88 -4.50 2.89
N ALA A 206 -26.56 -4.39 2.86
CA ALA A 206 -25.83 -3.37 2.11
C ALA A 206 -26.07 -3.54 0.62
N ASP A 207 -26.30 -2.46 -0.12
CA ASP A 207 -26.51 -2.55 -1.56
C ASP A 207 -25.66 -1.55 -2.32
N LEU A 208 -25.33 -1.88 -3.56
CA LEU A 208 -24.76 -0.92 -4.48
C LEU A 208 -25.84 0.08 -4.81
N ILE A 209 -25.64 1.31 -4.36
CA ILE A 209 -26.68 2.30 -4.56
C ILE A 209 -26.60 2.79 -6.00
N GLU A 210 -27.38 2.17 -6.89
CA GLU A 210 -27.76 2.80 -8.15
C GLU A 210 -28.61 4.05 -7.81
N GLY A 211 -27.95 5.21 -7.73
CA GLY A 211 -28.61 6.50 -7.57
C GLY A 211 -28.71 7.08 -6.14
N SER A 212 -27.82 6.74 -5.19
CA SER A 212 -27.81 7.44 -3.89
C SER A 212 -27.44 8.91 -4.06
N PRO A 213 -28.00 9.83 -3.24
CA PRO A 213 -27.69 11.26 -3.27
C PRO A 213 -26.28 11.61 -2.79
N VAL A 214 -25.41 10.64 -2.51
CA VAL A 214 -23.99 10.89 -2.27
C VAL A 214 -23.34 11.28 -3.60
N ARG A 215 -23.53 12.54 -3.98
CA ARG A 215 -22.78 13.19 -5.03
C ARG A 215 -21.35 13.33 -4.53
N VAL A 216 -20.51 12.35 -4.83
CA VAL A 216 -19.06 12.55 -4.78
C VAL A 216 -18.75 13.53 -5.90
N ALA A 217 -18.51 14.80 -5.55
CA ALA A 217 -18.09 15.80 -6.51
C ALA A 217 -16.73 15.37 -7.06
N SER A 218 -16.72 14.78 -8.26
CA SER A 218 -15.51 14.61 -9.03
C SER A 218 -14.98 16.01 -9.36
N ALA A 219 -13.99 16.47 -8.60
CA ALA A 219 -13.28 17.69 -8.89
C ALA A 219 -12.36 17.44 -10.09
N LYS A 220 -12.94 17.31 -11.29
CA LYS A 220 -12.23 17.71 -12.49
C LYS A 220 -12.02 19.23 -12.38
N PRO A 221 -10.81 19.77 -12.59
CA PRO A 221 -10.64 21.21 -12.72
C PRO A 221 -11.55 21.67 -13.86
N PHE A 222 -12.62 22.39 -13.51
CA PHE A 222 -13.43 23.08 -14.49
C PHE A 222 -12.56 24.21 -15.02
N VAL A 223 -11.89 23.97 -16.14
CA VAL A 223 -11.31 25.02 -16.97
C VAL A 223 -12.44 25.47 -17.89
N PRO A 224 -13.09 26.62 -17.67
CA PRO A 224 -14.01 27.14 -18.66
C PRO A 224 -13.23 27.39 -19.95
N GLU A 225 -13.65 26.73 -21.04
CA GLU A 225 -13.25 27.15 -22.38
C GLU A 225 -13.84 28.54 -22.63
N GLY A 226 -13.11 29.57 -22.24
CA GLY A 226 -13.38 30.93 -22.65
C GLY A 226 -13.18 31.06 -24.17
N PRO A 227 -13.94 31.94 -24.85
CA PRO A 227 -13.76 32.19 -26.27
C PRO A 227 -12.33 32.65 -26.57
N PRO A 228 -11.79 32.39 -27.78
CA PRO A 228 -10.41 32.69 -28.10
C PRO A 228 -10.15 34.19 -27.95
N LEU A 229 -9.20 34.54 -27.06
CA LEU A 229 -8.79 35.92 -26.88
C LEU A 229 -8.20 36.45 -28.19
N ARG A 230 -8.88 37.44 -28.75
CA ARG A 230 -8.42 38.20 -29.92
C ARG A 230 -7.11 38.89 -29.53
N ARG A 231 -6.00 38.48 -30.15
CA ARG A 231 -4.67 39.05 -29.92
C ARG A 231 -4.67 40.51 -30.37
N VAL A 232 -4.83 41.45 -29.44
CA VAL A 232 -4.55 42.86 -29.68
C VAL A 232 -3.06 43.06 -29.48
N ALA A 233 -2.40 43.58 -30.51
CA ALA A 233 -0.98 43.90 -30.51
C ALA A 233 -0.65 44.87 -29.36
N ALA A 234 0.44 44.59 -28.67
CA ALA A 234 0.92 45.37 -27.55
C ALA A 234 1.36 46.78 -27.99
N SER A 235 0.81 47.80 -27.33
CA SER A 235 1.42 49.12 -27.22
C SER A 235 1.28 49.54 -25.76
N ALA A 236 2.40 49.60 -25.04
CA ALA A 236 2.45 50.03 -23.65
C ALA A 236 2.45 51.57 -23.54
N PRO A 237 1.65 52.15 -22.63
CA PRO A 237 1.90 53.47 -22.03
C PRO A 237 2.29 53.34 -20.54
N PRO A 238 2.79 54.44 -19.93
CA PRO A 238 3.72 54.38 -18.80
C PRO A 238 3.06 54.09 -17.45
N SER A 239 3.89 53.58 -16.54
CA SER A 239 3.59 53.24 -15.16
C SER A 239 3.21 54.47 -14.33
N ASP A 240 1.90 54.63 -14.09
CA ASP A 240 1.38 55.38 -12.95
C ASP A 240 1.12 54.40 -11.78
N GLU A 241 1.59 54.84 -10.62
CA GLU A 241 1.70 54.14 -9.35
C GLU A 241 0.30 53.80 -8.79
N ALA A 242 -0.02 52.51 -8.72
CA ALA A 242 -1.24 52.04 -8.05
C ALA A 242 -1.02 51.98 -6.52
N PRO A 243 -1.99 52.41 -5.70
CA PRO A 243 -1.81 52.54 -4.25
C PRO A 243 -1.68 51.17 -3.57
N VAL A 244 -0.72 51.07 -2.66
CA VAL A 244 -0.46 49.88 -1.83
C VAL A 244 -1.63 49.68 -0.85
N PRO A 245 -2.16 48.45 -0.68
CA PRO A 245 -3.19 48.18 0.31
C PRO A 245 -2.65 48.34 1.75
N PRO A 246 -3.48 48.79 2.72
CA PRO A 246 -3.05 48.95 4.09
C PRO A 246 -2.64 47.60 4.72
N SER A 247 -1.59 47.64 5.52
CA SER A 247 -1.02 46.50 6.23
C SER A 247 -2.02 45.86 7.19
N ARG A 248 -1.99 44.51 7.21
CA ARG A 248 -2.80 43.63 8.05
C ARG A 248 -2.58 43.96 9.54
N PRO A 249 -3.65 44.11 10.35
CA PRO A 249 -3.47 44.32 11.77
C PRO A 249 -3.04 42.99 12.40
N TYR A 250 -2.05 43.07 13.28
CA TYR A 250 -1.46 42.02 14.13
C TYR A 250 -0.33 41.18 13.50
N ASP A 251 0.83 41.34 14.13
CA ASP A 251 2.11 40.69 13.85
C ASP A 251 2.29 39.51 14.83
N LEU A 252 2.47 38.30 14.29
CA LEU A 252 2.83 37.11 15.06
C LEU A 252 4.36 37.03 15.12
N GLY A 253 4.92 37.81 16.04
CA GLY A 253 6.35 37.99 16.21
C GLY A 253 7.12 36.67 16.35
N GLN A 254 8.20 36.56 15.59
CA GLN A 254 9.29 35.64 15.89
C GLN A 254 10.60 36.40 16.12
N THR A 255 11.35 35.85 17.06
CA THR A 255 12.43 36.42 17.84
C THR A 255 13.74 36.46 17.07
N SER A 256 14.55 37.50 17.26
CA SER A 256 16.01 37.42 17.36
C SER A 256 16.53 38.72 17.98
N GLY A 257 17.33 38.59 19.03
CA GLY A 257 17.41 39.56 20.12
C GLY A 257 18.55 40.58 20.06
N SER A 258 18.52 41.47 21.06
CA SER A 258 19.67 41.98 21.82
C SER A 258 19.21 43.07 22.81
N GLY A 259 19.55 42.91 24.10
CA GLY A 259 19.78 44.03 25.03
C GLY A 259 18.65 44.47 25.99
N GLN A 260 18.54 43.78 27.14
CA GLN A 260 18.51 44.29 28.55
C GLN A 260 18.08 45.77 28.81
N VAL A 261 17.25 46.16 29.79
CA VAL A 261 17.10 45.87 31.25
C VAL A 261 15.71 46.45 31.68
N VAL A 262 14.94 45.97 32.68
CA VAL A 262 15.04 46.18 34.16
C VAL A 262 14.03 45.24 34.86
N ALA A 263 14.45 44.36 35.78
CA ALA A 263 14.33 44.45 37.25
C ALA A 263 12.93 44.86 37.76
N SER A 264 12.10 44.01 38.37
CA SER A 264 12.15 43.49 39.76
C SER A 264 10.69 43.02 40.07
N ALA A 265 10.29 42.13 40.99
CA ALA A 265 10.83 41.58 42.23
C ALA A 265 10.01 40.32 42.65
N GLY A 266 10.61 39.49 43.53
CA GLY A 266 9.97 38.46 44.40
C GLY A 266 9.79 37.06 43.79
N TRP A 267 10.73 36.09 43.88
CA TRP A 267 11.16 35.28 45.05
C TRP A 267 9.96 34.60 45.75
N SER A 268 9.88 33.28 46.01
CA SER A 268 10.90 32.25 46.31
C SER A 268 10.24 30.85 46.16
N GLN A 269 10.81 29.93 45.37
CA GLN A 269 11.71 28.83 45.75
C GLN A 269 11.13 27.70 46.62
N GLY A 270 11.36 26.46 46.14
CA GLY A 270 11.26 25.23 46.93
C GLY A 270 11.50 24.00 46.04
N ALA A 271 12.76 23.64 45.85
CA ALA A 271 13.24 22.54 45.03
C ALA A 271 13.02 21.13 45.65
N ALA A 272 13.17 20.13 44.77
CA ALA A 272 13.24 18.64 44.86
C ALA A 272 13.99 18.04 46.10
N PRO A 273 14.22 16.70 46.27
CA PRO A 273 13.98 15.53 45.38
C PRO A 273 13.50 14.24 46.15
N VAL A 274 13.75 13.07 45.54
CA VAL A 274 13.95 11.69 46.07
C VAL A 274 12.77 10.68 46.16
N SER A 275 12.86 9.70 45.26
CA SER A 275 12.98 8.25 45.50
C SER A 275 12.07 7.54 46.52
N GLY A 276 11.38 6.51 46.03
CA GLY A 276 11.52 5.17 46.60
C GLY A 276 10.27 4.52 47.22
N LEU A 277 9.97 3.31 46.70
CA LEU A 277 9.49 2.12 47.42
C LEU A 277 8.10 2.16 48.08
N GLY A 278 7.26 1.18 47.77
CA GLY A 278 6.12 0.85 48.63
C GLY A 278 5.09 -0.09 48.03
N PHE A 279 5.15 -1.34 48.43
CA PHE A 279 4.34 -2.49 48.05
C PHE A 279 3.00 -2.54 48.81
N ALA A 280 2.17 -3.53 48.44
CA ALA A 280 0.97 -4.07 49.13
C ALA A 280 -0.35 -3.29 48.89
N GLY A 281 -1.51 -3.90 48.74
CA GLY A 281 -1.94 -5.28 48.98
C GLY A 281 -3.46 -5.27 49.24
N VAL A 282 -4.13 -6.35 48.83
CA VAL A 282 -5.58 -6.65 48.86
C VAL A 282 -6.17 -6.61 50.29
N PRO A 283 -7.51 -6.48 50.47
CA PRO A 283 -8.38 -7.66 50.68
C PRO A 283 -9.73 -7.52 49.92
N GLY A 284 -10.47 -8.53 49.47
CA GLY A 284 -10.55 -9.95 49.80
C GLY A 284 -11.62 -10.22 50.87
N GLU A 285 -12.87 -10.51 50.47
CA GLU A 285 -13.96 -11.26 51.18
C GLU A 285 -15.29 -11.01 50.43
N ARG A 286 -16.15 -11.97 50.05
CA ARG A 286 -16.40 -13.37 50.47
C ARG A 286 -16.83 -14.23 49.27
#